data_AF-F9HAG0-F1
#
_entry.id   AF-F9HAG0-F1
#
_cell.length_a   1.000
_cell.length_b   1.000
_cell.length_c   1.000
_cell.angle_alpha   90.00
_cell.angle_beta   90.00
_cell.angle_gamma   90.00
#
_symmetry.space_group_name_H-M   'P 1'
#
loop_
_entity.id
_entity.type
_entity.pdbx_description
1 polymer ?
#
loop_
_entity_poly.entity_id
_entity_poly.type
_entity_poly.pdbx_seq_one_letter_code
_entity_poly.pdbx_strand_id
1 'polypeptide(L)'
;MEKKIVYRIFTIADYEREALYFREMHAKGWKLRKVSYSILLFVVKYTFEKCQPEQVSYQLDFYPMKKSERTSYLQLFKDCGWEHITDFNSFSYFRKARSEVES
;
A
#
# COMPACT_ATOMS: atom_id res chain seq x y z
N MET A 1 -5.21 18.84 5.11
CA MET A 1 -4.94 17.44 5.52
C MET A 1 -3.46 17.30 5.80
N GLU A 2 -3.08 16.87 7.00
CA GLU A 2 -1.69 16.70 7.41
C GLU A 2 -1.05 15.53 6.64
N LYS A 3 0.18 15.74 6.16
CA LYS A 3 0.95 14.75 5.39
C LYS A 3 2.25 14.44 6.09
N LYS A 4 2.66 13.18 6.05
CA LYS A 4 3.96 12.72 6.54
C LYS A 4 4.73 12.08 5.39
N ILE A 5 5.98 12.48 5.21
CA ILE A 5 6.89 11.90 4.22
C ILE A 5 7.94 11.10 4.96
N VAL A 6 8.16 9.85 4.54
CA VAL A 6 9.21 8.98 5.07
C VAL A 6 10.01 8.43 3.90
N TYR A 7 11.34 8.44 4.03
CA TYR A 7 12.23 7.76 3.11
C TYR A 7 12.72 6.47 3.75
N ARG A 8 12.53 5.34 3.08
CA ARG A 8 12.95 4.03 3.59
C ARG A 8 13.28 3.11 2.41
N ILE A 9 14.18 2.17 2.62
CA ILE A 9 14.53 1.16 1.62
C ILE A 9 13.98 -0.17 2.09
N PHE A 10 13.16 -0.79 1.25
CA PHE A 10 12.81 -2.20 1.31
C PHE A 10 13.24 -2.84 -0.01
N THR A 11 13.80 -4.05 0.05
CA THR A 11 14.08 -4.83 -1.16
C THR A 11 12.81 -5.53 -1.64
N ILE A 12 12.81 -6.00 -2.89
CA ILE A 12 11.68 -6.78 -3.45
C ILE A 12 11.38 -8.01 -2.57
N ALA A 13 12.40 -8.65 -1.98
CA ALA A 13 12.23 -9.78 -1.07
C ALA A 13 11.59 -9.40 0.29
N ASP A 14 11.49 -8.11 0.60
CA ASP A 14 11.07 -7.60 1.91
C ASP A 14 9.65 -7.01 1.88
N TYR A 15 8.88 -7.31 0.83
CA TYR A 15 7.55 -6.76 0.61
C TYR A 15 6.58 -7.07 1.78
N GLU A 16 6.72 -8.23 2.44
CA GLU A 16 5.95 -8.54 3.65
C GLU A 16 6.29 -7.61 4.82
N ARG A 17 7.57 -7.26 4.99
CA ARG A 17 8.02 -6.31 6.01
C ARG A 17 7.56 -4.89 5.67
N GLU A 18 7.54 -4.53 4.39
CA GLU A 18 7.00 -3.27 3.90
C GLU A 18 5.49 -3.17 4.20
N ALA A 19 4.72 -4.22 3.93
CA ALA A 19 3.29 -4.30 4.27
C ALA A 19 3.04 -4.18 5.78
N LEU A 20 3.82 -4.90 6.60
CA LEU A 20 3.74 -4.81 8.06
C LEU A 20 4.02 -3.38 8.55
N TYR A 21 5.02 -2.72 7.97
CA TYR A 21 5.33 -1.33 8.30
C TYR A 21 4.14 -0.39 8.02
N PHE A 22 3.44 -0.56 6.89
CA PHE A 22 2.24 0.24 6.61
C PHE A 22 1.10 -0.03 7.58
N ARG A 23 0.90 -1.28 8.00
CA ARG A 23 -0.07 -1.63 9.04
C ARG A 23 0.24 -0.91 10.36
N GLU A 24 1.49 -0.94 10.80
CA GLU A 24 1.91 -0.23 12.02
C GLU A 24 1.72 1.28 11.92
N MET A 25 2.00 1.85 10.75
CA MET A 25 1.78 3.28 10.50
C MET A 25 0.30 3.64 10.53
N HIS A 26 -0.57 2.82 9.94
CA HIS A 26 -2.02 3.05 9.95
C HIS A 26 -2.60 2.95 11.37
N ALA A 27 -2.12 1.98 12.17
CA ALA A 27 -2.47 1.88 13.59
C ALA A 27 -2.02 3.11 14.41
N LYS A 28 -1.05 3.89 13.91
CA LYS A 28 -0.63 5.19 14.48
C LYS A 28 -1.36 6.39 13.87
N GLY A 29 -2.40 6.15 13.07
CA GLY A 29 -3.19 7.18 12.38
C GLY A 29 -2.51 7.75 11.13
N TRP A 30 -1.67 6.97 10.45
CA TRP A 30 -1.00 7.35 9.20
C TRP A 30 -1.30 6.35 8.09
N LYS A 31 -2.25 6.67 7.21
CA LYS A 31 -2.59 5.84 6.06
C LYS A 31 -1.64 6.10 4.89
N LEU A 32 -1.14 5.05 4.26
CA LEU A 32 -0.36 5.18 3.04
C LEU A 32 -1.24 5.76 1.92
N ARG A 33 -0.70 6.75 1.20
CA ARG A 33 -1.38 7.43 0.09
C ARG A 33 -0.63 7.28 -1.23
N LYS A 34 0.70 7.34 -1.20
CA LYS A 34 1.53 7.28 -2.41
C LYS A 34 2.90 6.71 -2.10
N VAL A 35 3.41 5.91 -3.03
CA VAL A 35 4.80 5.45 -3.08
C VAL A 35 5.43 6.03 -4.35
N SER A 36 6.69 6.46 -4.26
CA SER A 36 7.44 6.98 -5.41
C SER A 36 8.94 6.82 -5.17
N TYR A 37 9.72 6.73 -6.23
CA TYR A 37 11.18 6.70 -6.13
C TYR A 37 11.74 8.12 -6.21
N SER A 38 12.58 8.51 -5.25
CA SER A 38 13.32 9.78 -5.30
C SER A 38 14.63 9.55 -6.02
N ILE A 39 14.75 10.04 -7.27
CA ILE A 39 15.96 9.91 -8.07
C ILE A 39 17.15 10.61 -7.42
N LEU A 40 16.93 11.80 -6.83
CA LEU A 40 17.98 12.59 -6.20
C LEU A 40 18.61 11.91 -4.98
N LEU A 41 17.81 11.19 -4.21
CA LEU A 41 18.23 10.55 -2.95
C LEU A 41 18.40 9.03 -3.10
N PHE A 42 18.19 8.48 -4.30
CA PHE A 42 18.21 7.06 -4.62
C PHE A 42 17.46 6.18 -3.60
N VAL A 43 16.27 6.62 -3.17
CA VAL A 43 15.51 6.00 -2.08
C VAL A 43 14.00 6.06 -2.35
N VAL A 44 13.27 5.08 -1.83
CA VAL A 44 11.80 5.06 -1.90
C VAL A 44 11.22 6.09 -0.92
N LYS A 45 10.28 6.87 -1.44
CA LYS A 45 9.53 7.89 -0.73
C LYS A 45 8.10 7.41 -0.50
N TYR A 46 7.74 7.29 0.77
CA TYR A 46 6.38 7.01 1.23
C TYR A 46 5.70 8.30 1.65
N THR A 47 4.52 8.56 1.10
CA THR A 47 3.66 9.66 1.53
C THR A 47 2.44 9.11 2.25
N PHE A 48 2.30 9.51 3.51
CA PHE A 48 1.18 9.17 4.37
C PHE A 48 0.28 10.39 4.57
N GLU A 49 -1.00 10.12 4.82
CA GLU A 49 -1.98 11.11 5.26
C GLU A 49 -2.48 10.77 6.66
N LYS A 50 -2.78 11.81 7.44
CA LYS A 50 -3.39 11.62 8.75
C LYS A 50 -4.78 10.98 8.61
N CYS A 51 -5.04 9.96 9.42
CA CYS A 51 -6.33 9.28 9.53
C CYS A 51 -6.65 8.97 11.00
N GLN A 52 -7.86 8.50 11.26
CA GLN A 52 -8.14 7.84 12.53
C GLN A 52 -7.30 6.56 12.61
N PRO A 53 -6.72 6.25 13.78
CA PRO A 53 -6.08 4.96 14.03
C PRO A 53 -7.06 3.82 13.76
N GLU A 54 -6.69 2.89 12.88
CA GLU A 54 -7.54 1.77 12.50
C GLU A 54 -6.69 0.50 12.29
N GLN A 55 -7.27 -0.66 12.60
CA GLN A 55 -6.67 -1.95 12.29
C GLN A 55 -6.95 -2.31 10.83
N VAL A 56 -5.92 -2.19 10.01
CA VAL A 56 -6.00 -2.40 8.55
C VAL A 56 -4.96 -3.43 8.13
N SER A 57 -5.32 -4.29 7.20
CA SER A 57 -4.41 -5.20 6.52
C SER A 57 -3.86 -4.52 5.28
N TYR A 58 -2.55 -4.64 5.05
CA TYR A 58 -1.89 -4.22 3.82
C TYR A 58 -1.38 -5.44 3.08
N GLN A 59 -1.55 -5.46 1.76
CA GLN A 59 -1.03 -6.52 0.89
C GLN A 59 -0.32 -5.88 -0.30
N LEU A 60 0.88 -6.36 -0.59
CA LEU A 60 1.66 -5.99 -1.76
C LEU A 60 1.68 -7.18 -2.69
N ASP A 61 0.93 -7.09 -3.78
CA ASP A 61 0.79 -8.19 -4.73
C ASP A 61 1.69 -7.95 -5.93
N PHE A 62 2.62 -8.89 -6.19
CA PHE A 62 3.49 -8.81 -7.35
C PHE A 62 2.76 -9.40 -8.56
N TYR A 63 2.33 -8.51 -9.46
CA TYR A 63 1.70 -8.94 -10.69
C TYR A 63 2.13 -8.03 -11.85
N PRO A 64 3.17 -8.41 -12.63
CA PRO A 64 3.60 -7.67 -13.82
C PRO A 64 2.58 -7.86 -14.94
N MET A 65 1.50 -7.10 -14.81
CA MET A 65 0.24 -7.31 -15.51
C MET A 65 0.20 -6.61 -16.87
N LYS A 66 -0.44 -7.22 -17.87
CA LYS A 66 -0.73 -6.53 -19.13
C LYS A 66 -1.82 -5.48 -18.89
N LYS A 67 -1.76 -4.36 -19.62
CA LYS A 67 -2.76 -3.27 -19.48
C LYS A 67 -4.21 -3.75 -19.64
N SER A 68 -4.43 -4.77 -20.48
CA SER A 68 -5.75 -5.36 -20.73
C SER A 68 -6.35 -6.10 -19.53
N GLU A 69 -5.51 -6.64 -18.64
CA GLU A 69 -5.94 -7.47 -17.50
C GLU A 69 -6.17 -6.65 -16.22
N ARG A 70 -5.66 -5.41 -16.22
CA ARG A 70 -5.67 -4.52 -15.05
C ARG A 70 -7.05 -4.28 -14.48
N THR A 71 -8.02 -3.99 -15.32
CA THR A 71 -9.37 -3.65 -14.87
C THR A 71 -10.02 -4.82 -14.14
N SER A 72 -9.98 -6.01 -14.74
CA SER A 72 -10.56 -7.22 -14.15
C SER A 72 -9.86 -7.64 -12.87
N TYR A 73 -8.53 -7.51 -12.82
CA TYR A 73 -7.74 -7.80 -11.62
C TYR A 73 -8.07 -6.85 -10.47
N LEU A 74 -8.12 -5.53 -10.70
CA LEU A 74 -8.48 -4.57 -9.66
C LEU A 74 -9.93 -4.76 -9.18
N GLN A 75 -10.83 -5.16 -10.08
CA GLN A 75 -12.20 -5.47 -9.74
C GLN A 75 -12.30 -6.68 -8.80
N LEU A 76 -11.54 -7.76 -9.07
CA LEU A 76 -11.50 -8.94 -8.20
C LEU A 76 -11.10 -8.58 -6.76
N PHE A 77 -10.05 -7.77 -6.59
CA PHE A 77 -9.62 -7.29 -5.27
C PHE A 77 -10.70 -6.44 -4.60
N LYS A 78 -11.32 -5.53 -5.36
CA LYS A 78 -12.40 -4.68 -4.88
C LYS A 78 -13.61 -5.48 -4.41
N ASP A 79 -13.98 -6.53 -5.13
CA ASP A 79 -15.10 -7.42 -4.76
C ASP A 79 -14.82 -8.17 -3.45
N CYS A 80 -13.54 -8.40 -3.13
CA CYS A 80 -13.09 -8.95 -1.85
C CYS A 80 -12.92 -7.89 -0.74
N GLY A 81 -13.32 -6.63 -0.96
CA GLY A 81 -13.21 -5.53 0.01
C GLY A 81 -11.82 -4.90 0.09
N TRP A 82 -10.94 -5.13 -0.89
CA TRP A 82 -9.64 -4.45 -0.94
C TRP A 82 -9.73 -3.12 -1.69
N GLU A 83 -9.15 -2.09 -1.10
CA GLU A 83 -8.94 -0.79 -1.73
C GLU A 83 -7.54 -0.74 -2.37
N HIS A 84 -7.48 -0.47 -3.67
CA HIS A 84 -6.21 -0.19 -4.36
C HIS A 84 -5.70 1.21 -3.99
N ILE A 85 -4.41 1.28 -3.64
CA ILE A 85 -3.76 2.52 -3.21
C ILE A 85 -2.91 3.08 -4.35
N THR A 86 -1.98 2.27 -4.86
CA THR A 86 -1.00 2.69 -5.85
C THR A 86 -0.29 1.48 -6.45
N ASP A 87 0.49 1.72 -7.51
CA ASP A 87 1.38 0.73 -8.10
C ASP A 87 2.82 1.24 -8.00
N PHE A 88 3.74 0.38 -7.61
CA PHE A 88 5.15 0.72 -7.52
C PHE A 88 6.02 -0.53 -7.74
N ASN A 89 7.01 -0.43 -8.61
CA ASN A 89 7.97 -1.50 -8.89
C ASN A 89 7.34 -2.88 -9.23
N SER A 90 6.28 -2.86 -10.05
CA SER A 90 5.47 -4.05 -10.43
C SER A 90 4.66 -4.70 -9.31
N PHE A 91 4.55 -4.03 -8.15
CA PHE A 91 3.61 -4.37 -7.10
C PHE A 91 2.38 -3.46 -7.15
N SER A 92 1.21 -4.04 -6.94
CA SER A 92 -0.01 -3.31 -6.60
C SER A 92 -0.21 -3.31 -5.08
N TYR A 93 -0.41 -2.12 -4.52
CA TYR A 93 -0.52 -1.89 -3.09
C TYR A 93 -2.00 -1.83 -2.72
N PHE A 94 -2.44 -2.72 -1.83
CA PHE A 94 -3.82 -2.78 -1.38
C PHE A 94 -3.92 -2.60 0.13
N ARG A 95 -5.08 -2.11 0.57
CA ARG A 95 -5.48 -2.15 1.99
C ARG A 95 -6.90 -2.65 2.15
N LYS A 96 -7.18 -3.30 3.27
CA LYS A 96 -8.52 -3.76 3.65
C LYS A 96 -8.73 -3.53 5.14
N ALA A 97 -9.85 -2.91 5.52
CA ALA A 97 -10.21 -2.72 6.92
C ALA A 97 -10.44 -4.09 7.58
N ARG A 98 -9.91 -4.29 8.79
CA ARG A 98 -10.07 -5.59 9.48
C ARG A 98 -11.52 -5.85 9.91
N SER A 99 -12.33 -4.81 10.07
CA SER A 99 -13.78 -4.91 10.30
C SER A 99 -14.53 -5.61 9.16
N GLU A 100 -13.95 -5.71 7.96
CA GLU A 100 -14.54 -6.39 6.79
C GLU A 100 -13.97 -7.81 6.58
N VAL A 101 -13.20 -8.33 7.54
CA VAL A 101 -12.59 -9.67 7.50
C VAL A 101 -13.41 -10.71 8.27
N GLU A 102 -14.50 -10.32 8.95
CA GLU A 102 -15.39 -11.23 9.69
C GLU A 102 -16.89 -10.94 9.45
N SER A 103 -17.52 -11.80 8.67
CA SER A 103 -18.82 -12.46 8.95
C SER A 103 -18.75 -13.89 8.42
#